data_AF-A0A2C9KY17-F1
#
_entry.id   AF-A0A2C9KY17-F1
#
_cell.length_a   1.000
_cell.length_b   1.000
_cell.length_c   1.000
_cell.angle_alpha   90.00
_cell.angle_beta   90.00
_cell.angle_gamma   90.00
#
_symmetry.space_group_name_H-M   'P 1'
#
loop_
_entity.id
_entity.type
_entity.pdbx_description
1 polymer ?
#
loop_
_entity_poly.entity_id
_entity_poly.type
_entity_poly.pdbx_seq_one_letter_code
_entity_poly.pdbx_strand_id
1 'polypeptide(L)'
;MSNNPIRCDCNNLDFIQWMISSKAFDANFKGYKCQYADSSLKVIQDSYEDTLNRLRFQCADNTIIFLVVLSVTLLMVTAVAGAVMYRFRWRLRYLYYVAYLVVKKKTKDKGREANFLYDVFIAYASEDEEFILESLLPDRKVWSFNSLIFQILCIINF
;
A
#
# COMPACT_ATOMS: atom_id res chain seq x y z
N MET A 1 28.71 21.85 51.16
CA MET A 1 29.05 22.13 49.74
C MET A 1 27.86 22.78 49.03
N SER A 2 27.53 24.04 49.33
CA SER A 2 26.24 24.67 48.92
C SER A 2 26.32 25.55 47.67
N ASN A 3 27.38 25.45 46.86
CA ASN A 3 27.55 26.34 45.70
C ASN A 3 28.13 25.69 44.44
N ASN A 4 27.97 24.37 44.28
CA ASN A 4 28.34 23.68 43.05
C ASN A 4 27.08 23.18 42.34
N PRO A 5 26.66 23.80 41.22
CA PRO A 5 25.51 23.31 40.46
C PRO A 5 25.86 22.00 39.75
N ILE A 6 24.98 21.01 39.86
CA ILE A 6 25.10 19.73 39.16
C ILE A 6 24.59 19.93 37.74
N ARG A 7 25.31 19.43 36.75
CA ARG A 7 24.81 19.43 35.36
C ARG A 7 23.73 18.38 35.19
N CYS A 8 22.57 18.80 34.73
CA CYS A 8 21.41 17.97 34.48
C CYS A 8 21.27 17.73 32.97
N ASP A 9 22.14 16.85 32.49
CA ASP A 9 22.19 16.40 31.11
C ASP A 9 22.16 14.88 31.05
N CYS A 10 21.96 14.33 29.84
CA CYS A 10 21.92 12.89 29.63
C CYS A 10 23.22 12.18 30.05
N ASN A 11 24.37 12.86 30.00
CA ASN A 11 25.65 12.28 30.39
C ASN A 11 25.77 12.05 31.90
N ASN A 12 25.08 12.86 32.71
CA ASN A 12 25.12 12.78 34.17
C ASN A 12 23.89 12.11 34.78
N LEU A 13 23.04 11.48 33.95
CA LEU A 13 21.81 10.82 34.41
C LEU A 13 22.10 9.76 35.47
N ASP A 14 23.12 8.94 35.25
CA ASP A 14 23.54 7.88 36.18
C ASP A 14 24.03 8.44 37.51
N PHE A 15 24.75 9.57 37.47
CA PHE A 15 25.23 10.25 38.68
C PHE A 15 24.08 10.83 39.50
N ILE A 16 23.08 11.45 38.85
CA ILE A 16 21.89 11.96 39.53
C ILE A 16 21.09 10.81 40.15
N GLN A 17 20.94 9.69 39.43
CA GLN A 17 20.26 8.50 39.94
C GLN A 17 21.00 7.89 41.15
N TRP A 18 22.33 7.76 41.08
CA TRP A 18 23.13 7.30 42.21
C TRP A 18 23.03 8.26 43.40
N MET A 19 23.07 9.58 43.14
CA MET A 19 22.97 10.59 44.18
C MET A 19 21.68 10.47 44.97
N ILE A 20 20.53 10.42 44.29
CA ILE A 20 19.22 10.30 44.92
C ILE A 20 19.10 9.02 45.75
N SER A 21 19.70 7.92 45.29
CA SER A 21 19.68 6.62 46.00
C SER A 21 20.70 6.51 47.13
N SER A 22 21.63 7.46 47.27
CA SER A 22 22.68 7.44 48.27
C SER A 22 22.21 8.04 49.60
N LYS A 23 22.66 7.48 50.72
CA LYS A 23 22.40 8.02 52.07
C LYS A 23 23.05 9.39 52.32
N ALA A 24 23.97 9.79 51.45
CA ALA A 24 24.64 11.10 51.52
C ALA A 24 23.78 12.25 50.97
N PHE A 25 22.66 11.93 50.31
CA PHE A 25 21.75 12.90 49.74
C PHE A 25 20.62 13.20 50.72
N ASP A 26 20.38 14.49 50.97
CA ASP A 26 19.36 14.96 51.91
C ASP A 26 18.21 15.57 51.13
N ALA A 27 17.09 14.84 51.04
CA ALA A 27 15.89 15.29 50.33
C ALA A 27 15.32 16.62 50.89
N ASN A 28 15.64 17.00 52.12
CA ASN A 28 15.15 18.24 52.74
C ASN A 28 16.01 19.47 52.40
N PHE A 29 17.17 19.28 51.76
CA PHE A 29 18.07 20.37 51.43
C PHE A 29 17.58 21.19 50.24
N LYS A 30 17.28 22.48 50.47
CA LYS A 30 16.73 23.41 49.46
C LYS A 30 17.79 24.14 48.63
N GLY A 31 19.07 23.82 48.80
CA GLY A 31 20.18 24.51 48.13
C GLY A 31 20.67 23.83 46.85
N TYR A 32 20.00 22.78 46.40
CA TYR A 32 20.38 22.06 45.19
C TYR A 32 20.14 22.90 43.94
N LYS A 33 21.14 22.92 43.05
CA LYS A 33 21.12 23.69 41.81
C LYS A 33 21.43 22.78 40.63
N CYS A 34 20.67 22.95 39.56
CA CYS A 34 20.74 22.17 38.35
C CYS A 34 21.12 23.10 37.19
N GLN A 35 22.19 22.77 36.48
CA GLN A 35 22.63 23.47 35.28
C GLN A 35 22.19 22.68 34.05
N TYR A 36 21.40 23.29 33.17
CA TYR A 36 20.96 22.69 31.92
C TYR A 36 21.91 23.02 30.75
N ALA A 37 21.73 22.36 29.61
CA ALA A 37 22.58 22.51 28.42
C ALA A 37 22.61 23.95 27.86
N ASP A 38 21.51 24.66 28.05
CA ASP A 38 21.29 26.08 27.78
C ASP A 38 21.95 27.01 28.81
N SER A 39 22.82 26.49 29.68
CA SER A 39 23.51 27.18 30.78
C SER A 39 22.60 27.77 31.86
N SER A 40 21.29 27.54 31.76
CA SER A 40 20.32 27.99 32.75
C SER A 40 20.52 27.26 34.08
N LEU A 41 20.47 28.03 35.17
CA LEU A 41 20.58 27.52 36.54
C LEU A 41 19.21 27.55 37.18
N LYS A 42 18.70 26.38 37.58
CA LYS A 42 17.45 26.28 38.35
C LYS A 42 17.72 25.68 39.72
N VAL A 43 17.08 26.27 40.73
CA VAL A 43 17.07 25.71 42.08
C VAL A 43 16.04 24.58 42.11
N ILE A 44 16.46 23.39 42.51
CA ILE A 44 15.61 22.22 42.62
C ILE A 44 15.06 22.14 44.03
N GLN A 45 13.73 22.14 44.15
CA GLN A 45 13.05 22.00 45.44
C GLN A 45 12.58 20.56 45.70
N ASP A 46 12.48 19.76 44.64
CA ASP A 46 11.85 18.43 44.65
C ASP A 46 12.87 17.29 44.65
N SER A 47 13.99 17.45 45.36
CA SER A 47 14.92 16.34 45.61
C SER A 47 15.45 15.63 44.34
N TYR A 48 15.53 16.35 43.21
CA TYR A 48 15.88 15.85 41.87
C TYR A 48 14.97 14.75 41.27
N GLU A 49 13.87 14.37 41.91
CA GLU A 49 12.96 13.31 41.43
C GLU A 49 12.28 13.68 40.10
N ASP A 50 11.67 14.86 40.01
CA ASP A 50 11.03 15.32 38.75
C ASP A 50 12.07 15.51 37.65
N THR A 51 13.24 16.07 38.00
CA THR A 51 14.36 16.24 37.07
C THR A 51 14.83 14.90 36.52
N LEU A 52 14.98 13.88 37.38
CA LEU A 52 15.38 12.55 36.96
C LEU A 52 14.36 11.92 36.02
N ASN A 53 13.06 12.03 36.31
CA ASN A 53 12.02 11.48 35.45
C ASN A 53 11.98 12.17 34.07
N ARG A 54 12.11 13.50 34.05
CA ARG A 54 12.23 14.25 32.79
C ARG A 54 13.46 13.83 31.99
N LEU A 55 14.62 13.73 32.64
CA LEU A 55 15.86 13.31 31.99
C LEU A 55 15.74 11.87 31.48
N ARG A 56 15.17 10.96 32.25
CA ARG A 56 14.91 9.58 31.81
C ARG A 56 14.05 9.53 30.56
N PHE A 57 13.00 10.34 30.46
CA PHE A 57 12.16 10.38 29.27
C PHE A 57 12.86 11.05 28.08
N GLN A 58 13.59 12.14 28.32
CA GLN A 58 14.29 12.89 27.27
C GLN A 58 15.50 12.13 26.70
N CYS A 59 16.23 11.43 27.56
CA CYS A 59 17.43 10.68 27.23
C CYS A 59 17.11 9.20 26.91
N ALA A 60 15.89 8.74 27.18
CA ALA A 60 15.44 7.45 26.67
C ALA A 60 15.54 7.48 25.15
N ASP A 61 16.40 6.62 24.63
CA ASP A 61 16.64 6.53 23.20
C ASP A 61 15.40 5.99 22.51
N ASN A 62 14.54 6.91 22.07
CA ASN A 62 13.30 6.61 21.37
C ASN A 62 13.55 5.99 19.98
N THR A 63 14.82 5.88 19.55
CA THR A 63 15.20 5.21 18.30
C THR A 63 14.72 3.76 18.28
N ILE A 64 14.86 3.03 19.40
CA ILE A 64 14.42 1.62 19.47
C ILE A 64 12.90 1.53 19.33
N ILE A 65 12.16 2.38 20.05
CA ILE A 65 10.70 2.42 20.00
C ILE A 65 10.23 2.78 18.59
N PHE A 66 10.86 3.77 17.96
CA PHE A 66 10.54 4.19 16.60
C PHE A 66 10.77 3.08 15.58
N LEU A 67 11.90 2.36 15.67
CA LEU A 67 12.19 1.22 14.80
C LEU A 67 11.19 0.08 15.00
N VAL A 68 10.79 -0.21 16.23
CA VAL A 68 9.77 -1.22 16.52
C VAL A 68 8.43 -0.82 15.92
N VAL A 69 7.97 0.42 16.13
CA VAL A 69 6.70 0.91 15.56
C VAL A 69 6.75 0.89 14.02
N LEU A 70 7.86 1.31 13.42
CA LEU A 70 8.04 1.29 11.97
C LEU A 70 8.01 -0.14 11.40
N SER A 71 8.68 -1.08 12.05
CA SER A 71 8.67 -2.48 11.61
C SER A 71 7.27 -3.11 11.72
N VAL A 72 6.56 -2.88 12.83
CA VAL A 72 5.20 -3.40 13.04
C VAL A 72 4.22 -2.82 12.01
N THR A 73 4.30 -1.52 11.75
CA THR A 73 3.43 -0.86 10.76
C THR A 73 3.70 -1.37 9.34
N LEU A 74 4.97 -1.55 8.95
CA LEU A 74 5.32 -2.13 7.65
C LEU A 74 4.82 -3.57 7.50
N LEU A 75 4.96 -4.40 8.53
CA LEU A 75 4.43 -5.76 8.54
C LEU A 75 2.90 -5.79 8.38
N MET A 76 2.19 -4.91 9.08
CA MET A 76 0.74 -4.80 8.96
C MET A 76 0.32 -4.36 7.54
N VAL A 77 0.96 -3.33 6.98
CA VAL A 77 0.66 -2.84 5.64
C VAL A 77 0.91 -3.93 4.59
N THR A 78 2.05 -4.62 4.67
CA THR A 78 2.39 -5.70 3.73
C THR A 78 1.43 -6.90 3.86
N ALA A 79 1.03 -7.28 5.07
CA ALA A 79 0.05 -8.33 5.28
C ALA A 79 -1.32 -7.99 4.69
N VAL A 80 -1.81 -6.76 4.92
CA VAL A 80 -3.09 -6.28 4.36
C VAL A 80 -3.00 -6.21 2.83
N ALA A 81 -1.93 -5.64 2.28
CA ALA A 81 -1.71 -5.59 0.84
C ALA A 81 -1.66 -7.00 0.23
N GLY A 82 -0.97 -7.94 0.87
CA GLY A 82 -0.91 -9.35 0.47
C GLY A 82 -2.28 -10.02 0.47
N ALA A 83 -3.07 -9.81 1.52
CA ALA A 83 -4.44 -10.35 1.63
C ALA A 83 -5.36 -9.80 0.54
N VAL A 84 -5.31 -8.48 0.29
CA VAL A 84 -6.05 -7.83 -0.80
C VAL A 84 -5.61 -8.40 -2.15
N MET A 85 -4.31 -8.46 -2.43
CA MET A 85 -3.79 -9.04 -3.67
C MET A 85 -4.22 -10.49 -3.86
N TYR A 86 -4.23 -11.31 -2.80
CA TYR A 86 -4.69 -12.70 -2.86
C TYR A 86 -6.18 -12.79 -3.18
N ARG A 87 -7.02 -11.99 -2.50
CA ARG A 87 -8.47 -11.91 -2.74
C ARG A 87 -8.79 -11.49 -4.18
N PHE A 88 -8.05 -10.51 -4.70
CA PHE A 88 -8.26 -9.96 -6.05
C PHE A 88 -7.42 -10.64 -7.12
N ARG A 89 -6.64 -11.68 -6.81
CA ARG A 89 -5.68 -12.29 -7.76
C ARG A 89 -6.31 -12.72 -9.08
N TRP A 90 -7.51 -13.28 -9.02
CA TRP A 90 -8.29 -13.68 -10.19
C TRP A 90 -8.84 -12.48 -10.97
N ARG A 91 -9.30 -11.45 -10.28
CA ARG A 91 -9.83 -10.23 -10.89
C ARG A 91 -8.72 -9.41 -11.56
N LEU A 92 -7.56 -9.27 -10.90
CA LEU A 92 -6.37 -8.61 -11.45
C LEU A 92 -5.82 -9.34 -12.66
N ARG A 93 -5.70 -10.66 -12.62
CA ARG A 93 -5.26 -11.44 -13.79
C ARG A 93 -6.24 -11.30 -14.96
N TYR A 94 -7.54 -11.32 -14.68
CA TYR A 94 -8.57 -11.13 -15.69
C TYR A 94 -8.51 -9.71 -16.29
N LEU A 95 -8.48 -8.67 -15.46
CA LEU A 95 -8.38 -7.27 -15.91
C LEU A 95 -7.07 -7.01 -16.67
N TYR A 96 -5.95 -7.55 -16.21
CA TYR A 96 -4.66 -7.47 -16.91
C TYR A 96 -4.74 -8.13 -18.28
N TYR A 97 -5.34 -9.33 -18.36
CA TYR A 97 -5.50 -10.03 -19.63
C TYR A 97 -6.42 -9.28 -20.60
N VAL A 98 -7.55 -8.74 -20.12
CA VAL A 98 -8.46 -7.92 -20.92
C VAL A 98 -7.78 -6.63 -21.38
N ALA A 99 -7.08 -5.93 -20.49
CA ALA A 99 -6.33 -4.72 -20.84
C ALA A 99 -5.23 -5.02 -21.87
N TYR A 100 -4.48 -6.11 -21.68
CA TYR A 100 -3.48 -6.58 -22.64
C TYR A 100 -4.11 -6.88 -24.01
N LEU A 101 -5.26 -7.56 -24.04
CA LEU A 101 -5.99 -7.83 -25.28
C LEU A 101 -6.50 -6.56 -25.95
N VAL A 102 -7.00 -5.58 -25.20
CA VAL A 102 -7.46 -4.28 -25.74
C VAL A 102 -6.29 -3.50 -26.34
N VAL A 103 -5.15 -3.44 -25.65
CA VAL A 103 -3.93 -2.79 -26.16
C VAL A 103 -3.41 -3.51 -27.41
N LYS A 104 -3.43 -4.84 -27.41
CA LYS A 104 -3.04 -5.67 -28.57
C LYS A 104 -4.00 -5.53 -29.76
N LYS A 105 -5.31 -5.43 -29.51
CA LYS A 105 -6.31 -5.11 -30.55
C LYS A 105 -6.07 -3.72 -31.11
N LYS A 106 -5.91 -2.69 -30.28
CA LYS A 106 -5.60 -1.31 -30.73
C LYS A 106 -4.30 -1.22 -31.54
N THR A 107 -3.32 -2.09 -31.29
CA THR A 107 -2.08 -2.15 -32.10
C THR A 107 -2.25 -2.97 -33.38
N LYS A 108 -3.14 -3.97 -33.42
CA LYS A 108 -3.51 -4.70 -34.65
C LYS A 108 -4.49 -3.95 -35.55
N ASP A 109 -5.45 -3.22 -35.00
CA ASP A 109 -6.46 -2.46 -35.75
C ASP A 109 -5.86 -1.30 -36.52
N LYS A 110 -4.79 -0.68 -36.00
CA LYS A 110 -4.01 0.32 -36.74
C LYS A 110 -3.44 -0.18 -38.08
N GLY A 111 -3.46 -1.48 -38.35
CA GLY A 111 -3.11 -2.06 -39.65
C GLY A 111 -4.19 -2.95 -40.28
N ARG A 112 -5.39 -3.07 -39.69
CA ARG A 112 -6.43 -4.04 -40.14
C ARG A 112 -7.85 -3.48 -40.23
N GLU A 113 -8.07 -2.22 -39.89
CA GLU A 113 -9.38 -1.56 -40.03
C GLU A 113 -9.77 -1.20 -41.49
N ALA A 114 -8.95 -1.53 -42.48
CA ALA A 114 -9.38 -1.44 -43.88
C ALA A 114 -9.86 -2.83 -44.35
N ASN A 115 -11.18 -2.96 -44.57
CA ASN A 115 -11.84 -3.96 -45.42
C ASN A 115 -12.44 -5.22 -44.75
N PHE A 116 -13.22 -5.09 -43.67
CA PHE A 116 -14.25 -6.11 -43.37
C PHE A 116 -15.59 -5.60 -43.88
N LEU A 117 -16.07 -6.17 -44.99
CA LEU A 117 -17.29 -5.78 -45.70
C LEU A 117 -18.57 -6.38 -45.08
N TYR A 118 -18.42 -7.29 -44.11
CA TYR A 118 -19.50 -8.10 -43.55
C TYR A 118 -19.40 -8.13 -42.01
N ASP A 119 -20.50 -7.86 -41.32
CA ASP A 119 -20.56 -7.83 -39.85
C ASP A 119 -20.71 -9.22 -39.22
N VAL A 120 -21.27 -10.18 -39.97
CA VAL A 120 -21.53 -11.55 -39.49
C VAL A 120 -21.32 -12.53 -40.64
N PHE A 121 -20.56 -13.60 -40.36
CA PHE A 121 -20.46 -14.78 -41.21
C PHE A 121 -21.34 -15.89 -40.63
N ILE A 122 -22.28 -16.39 -41.42
CA ILE A 122 -23.16 -17.51 -41.04
C ILE A 122 -22.67 -18.74 -41.82
N ALA A 123 -22.28 -19.78 -41.09
CA ALA A 123 -21.95 -21.09 -41.65
C ALA A 123 -23.07 -22.06 -41.29
N TYR A 124 -23.64 -22.74 -42.29
CA TYR A 124 -24.71 -23.72 -42.14
C TYR A 124 -24.41 -24.96 -42.97
N ALA A 125 -24.99 -26.10 -42.58
CA ALA A 125 -24.93 -27.33 -43.37
C ALA A 125 -25.95 -27.24 -44.52
N SER A 126 -25.64 -27.85 -45.67
CA SER A 126 -26.53 -27.81 -46.86
C SER A 126 -27.94 -28.32 -46.59
N GLU A 127 -28.09 -29.22 -45.62
CA GLU A 127 -29.38 -29.80 -45.22
C GLU A 127 -30.27 -28.80 -44.48
N ASP A 128 -29.69 -27.75 -43.88
CA ASP A 128 -30.39 -26.74 -43.08
C ASP A 128 -30.59 -25.42 -43.85
N GLU A 129 -30.31 -25.39 -45.15
CA GLU A 129 -30.36 -24.17 -45.98
C GLU A 129 -31.75 -23.52 -45.99
N GLU A 130 -32.79 -24.31 -46.18
CA GLU A 130 -34.16 -23.83 -46.31
C GLU A 130 -34.66 -23.20 -44.99
N PHE A 131 -34.34 -23.84 -43.86
CA PHE A 131 -34.66 -23.32 -42.53
C PHE A 131 -33.93 -22.02 -42.21
N ILE A 132 -32.65 -21.91 -42.59
CA ILE A 132 -31.83 -20.70 -42.36
C ILE A 132 -32.35 -19.54 -43.21
N LEU A 133 -32.70 -19.78 -44.47
CA LEU A 133 -33.27 -18.77 -45.36
C LEU A 133 -34.64 -18.28 -44.86
N GLU A 134 -35.53 -19.18 -44.43
CA GLU A 134 -36.85 -18.77 -43.91
C GLU A 134 -36.76 -18.05 -42.56
N SER A 135 -35.88 -18.49 -41.67
CA SER A 135 -35.79 -17.95 -40.30
C SER A 135 -35.02 -16.63 -40.23
N LEU A 136 -34.02 -16.44 -41.10
CA LEU A 136 -33.14 -15.25 -41.07
C LEU A 136 -33.50 -14.18 -42.11
N LEU A 137 -34.36 -14.48 -43.08
CA LEU A 137 -34.84 -13.51 -44.10
C LEU A 137 -36.35 -13.18 -44.06
N PRO A 138 -37.03 -13.05 -42.90
CA PRO A 138 -38.46 -12.75 -42.92
C PRO A 138 -38.79 -11.32 -43.38
N ASP A 139 -37.85 -10.36 -43.28
CA ASP A 139 -38.10 -8.95 -43.59
C ASP A 139 -37.26 -8.42 -44.76
N ARG A 140 -37.68 -8.77 -45.98
CA ARG A 140 -37.09 -8.30 -47.26
C ARG A 140 -37.23 -6.78 -47.54
N LYS A 141 -37.57 -5.92 -46.57
CA LYS A 141 -37.86 -4.49 -46.85
C LYS A 141 -37.09 -3.42 -46.08
N VAL A 142 -36.14 -3.74 -45.19
CA VAL A 142 -35.50 -2.65 -44.39
C VAL A 142 -33.97 -2.66 -44.34
N TRP A 143 -33.28 -3.72 -44.79
CA TRP A 143 -31.83 -3.76 -44.61
C TRP A 143 -31.10 -4.10 -45.90
N SER A 144 -30.47 -3.08 -46.48
CA SER A 144 -29.37 -3.20 -47.44
C SER A 144 -28.13 -3.79 -46.74
N PHE A 145 -28.25 -5.01 -46.23
CA PHE A 145 -27.12 -5.80 -45.77
C PHE A 145 -26.70 -6.67 -46.95
N ASN A 146 -25.59 -6.30 -47.60
CA ASN A 146 -24.89 -7.19 -48.50
C ASN A 146 -24.43 -8.39 -47.66
N SER A 147 -25.20 -9.48 -47.63
CA SER A 147 -24.82 -10.74 -46.99
C SER A 147 -24.54 -11.73 -48.12
N LEU A 148 -23.26 -12.09 -48.30
CA LEU A 148 -22.89 -13.18 -49.21
C LEU A 148 -22.99 -14.49 -48.44
N ILE A 149 -24.00 -15.27 -48.82
CA ILE A 149 -24.22 -16.65 -48.37
C ILE A 149 -23.13 -17.52 -49.00
N PHE A 150 -22.20 -18.02 -48.18
CA PHE A 150 -21.13 -18.93 -48.61
C PHE A 150 -21.51 -20.38 -48.28
N GLN A 151 -21.73 -21.18 -49.31
CA GLN A 151 -21.85 -22.62 -49.20
C GLN A 151 -20.45 -23.21 -48.97
N ILE A 152 -20.13 -23.59 -47.73
CA ILE A 152 -18.89 -24.31 -47.41
C ILE A 152 -19.10 -25.77 -47.84
N LEU A 153 -18.75 -26.06 -49.09
CA LEU A 153 -18.54 -27.43 -49.53
C LEU A 153 -17.24 -27.95 -48.89
N CYS A 154 -17.40 -28.86 -47.94
CA CYS A 154 -16.50 -29.99 -47.66
C CYS A 154 -15.01 -29.65 -47.37
N ILE A 155 -14.70 -29.26 -46.13
CA ILE A 155 -13.40 -29.60 -45.49
C ILE A 155 -13.67 -29.98 -44.04
N ILE A 156 -14.26 -31.15 -43.83
CA ILE A 156 -13.90 -32.16 -42.82
C ILE A 156 -14.47 -33.44 -43.42
N ASN A 157 -13.74 -33.99 -44.41
CA ASN A 157 -13.89 -35.41 -44.73
C ASN A 157 -13.16 -36.18 -43.63
N PHE A 158 -13.81 -37.25 -43.19
CA PHE A 158 -13.30 -38.26 -42.27
C PHE A 158 -12.04 -38.96 -42.84
#